data_AF-A0A921I1M5-F1
#
_entry.id   AF-A0A921I1M5-F1
#
_cell.length_a   1.000
_cell.length_b   1.000
_cell.length_c   1.000
_cell.angle_alpha   90.00
_cell.angle_beta   90.00
_cell.angle_gamma   90.00
#
_symmetry.space_group_name_H-M   'P 1'
#
loop_
_entity.id
_entity.type
_entity.pdbx_description
1 polymer ?
#
loop_
_entity_poly.entity_id
_entity_poly.type
_entity_poly.pdbx_seq_one_letter_code
_entity_poly.pdbx_strand_id
1 'polypeptide(L)'
;MEKTKLQWHPGFCAALRITLGEDLDFLEIREEHLLGKKPLQIDALVLKKLQDRTVEKAIGKLFRRYNIIEYKSPEDYLSVNDFYKVYAYACLYQSGTDRVKEIDPQELTVTFIT
;
A
#
# COMPACT_ATOMS: atom_id res chain seq x y z
N MET A 1 -15.65 18.44 -25.64
CA MET A 1 -15.80 18.17 -24.20
C MET A 1 -14.59 17.38 -23.76
N GLU A 2 -13.69 18.00 -23.00
CA GLU A 2 -12.66 17.25 -22.28
C GLU A 2 -13.38 16.28 -21.34
N LYS A 3 -13.13 14.97 -21.48
CA LYS A 3 -13.56 14.00 -20.47
C LYS A 3 -12.77 14.32 -19.20
N THR A 4 -13.45 14.81 -18.17
CA THR A 4 -12.86 14.90 -16.83
C THR A 4 -12.43 13.49 -16.43
N LYS A 5 -11.11 13.23 -16.42
CA LYS A 5 -10.57 11.92 -16.07
C LYS A 5 -10.93 11.64 -14.60
N LEU A 6 -11.68 10.57 -14.35
CA LEU A 6 -12.10 10.23 -13.00
C LEU A 6 -10.86 9.92 -12.15
N GLN A 7 -10.78 10.53 -10.97
CA GLN A 7 -9.73 10.28 -9.99
C GLN A 7 -10.15 9.05 -9.16
N TRP A 8 -9.57 7.89 -9.47
CA TRP A 8 -9.97 6.62 -8.88
C TRP A 8 -9.37 6.35 -7.49
N HIS A 9 -8.24 6.98 -7.16
CA HIS A 9 -7.54 6.79 -5.87
C HIS A 9 -8.41 7.04 -4.64
N PRO A 10 -9.16 8.16 -4.53
CA PRO A 10 -10.04 8.37 -3.37
C PRO A 10 -11.12 7.29 -3.23
N GLY A 11 -11.69 6.81 -4.34
CA GLY A 11 -12.68 5.74 -4.35
C GLY A 11 -12.09 4.40 -3.90
N PHE A 12 -10.89 4.09 -4.38
CA PHE A 12 -10.14 2.91 -3.95
C PHE A 12 -9.84 2.94 -2.45
N CYS A 13 -9.30 4.05 -1.93
CA CYS A 13 -8.98 4.18 -0.51
C CYS A 13 -10.22 4.05 0.38
N ALA A 14 -11.35 4.63 -0.03
CA ALA A 14 -12.62 4.46 0.67
C ALA A 14 -13.07 2.99 0.69
N ALA A 15 -12.99 2.29 -0.45
CA ALA A 15 -13.32 0.87 -0.54
C ALA A 15 -12.40 0.00 0.33
N LEU A 16 -11.10 0.30 0.37
CA LEU A 16 -10.12 -0.38 1.22
C LEU A 16 -10.45 -0.21 2.70
N ARG A 17 -10.78 1.01 3.13
CA ARG A 17 -11.19 1.30 4.51
C ARG A 17 -12.46 0.57 4.92
N ILE A 18 -13.48 0.55 4.05
CA ILE A 18 -14.72 -0.19 4.29
C ILE A 18 -14.44 -1.68 4.40
N THR A 19 -13.63 -2.22 3.49
CA THR A 19 -13.28 -3.65 3.45
C THR A 19 -12.59 -4.08 4.73
N LEU A 20 -11.62 -3.29 5.20
CA LEU A 20 -10.82 -3.59 6.40
C LEU A 20 -11.43 -3.02 7.69
N GLY A 21 -12.68 -2.53 7.63
CA GLY A 21 -13.32 -1.75 8.69
C GLY A 21 -13.34 -2.43 10.06
N GLU A 22 -13.53 -3.75 10.08
CA GLU A 22 -13.58 -4.58 11.30
C GLU A 22 -12.23 -4.67 12.02
N ASP A 23 -11.13 -4.43 11.31
CA ASP A 23 -9.75 -4.60 11.78
C ASP A 23 -9.02 -3.26 11.99
N LEU A 24 -9.70 -2.11 11.80
CA LEU A 24 -9.09 -0.78 11.90
C LEU A 24 -8.63 -0.39 13.31
N ASP A 25 -8.98 -1.15 14.35
CA ASP A 25 -8.45 -0.97 15.70
C ASP A 25 -6.95 -1.37 15.79
N PHE A 26 -6.48 -2.26 14.93
CA PHE A 26 -5.06 -2.64 14.82
C PHE A 26 -4.43 -2.40 13.45
N LEU A 27 -5.18 -1.88 12.47
CA LEU A 27 -4.67 -1.44 11.18
C LEU A 27 -4.62 0.09 11.07
N GLU A 28 -3.64 0.61 10.34
CA GLU A 28 -3.57 2.01 9.95
C GLU A 28 -3.35 2.12 8.44
N ILE A 29 -4.25 2.81 7.76
CA ILE A 29 -4.21 3.03 6.32
C ILE A 29 -3.73 4.45 6.07
N ARG A 30 -2.57 4.57 5.44
CA ARG A 30 -1.98 5.84 4.98
C ARG A 30 -2.12 5.91 3.48
N GLU A 31 -2.88 6.89 3.03
CA GLU A 31 -3.09 7.17 1.61
C GLU A 31 -1.93 8.03 1.13
N GLU A 32 -1.51 7.84 -0.12
CA GLU A 32 -0.61 8.77 -0.79
C GLU A 32 0.72 8.99 -0.01
N HIS A 33 1.26 7.90 0.53
CA HIS A 33 2.41 7.92 1.44
C HIS A 33 3.71 8.29 0.72
N LEU A 34 4.32 9.40 1.14
CA LEU A 34 5.58 9.88 0.59
C LEU A 34 6.78 9.07 1.10
N LEU A 35 7.65 8.64 0.20
CA LEU A 35 8.89 7.92 0.52
C LEU A 35 10.08 8.84 0.84
N GLY A 36 9.90 10.16 0.75
CA GLY A 36 10.95 11.14 0.95
C GLY A 36 10.44 12.57 0.77
N LYS A 37 11.35 13.51 0.48
CA LYS A 37 11.01 14.94 0.37
C LYS A 37 10.35 15.35 -0.97
N LYS A 38 10.28 14.46 -1.99
CA LYS A 38 9.59 14.50 -3.33
C LYS A 38 10.21 13.41 -4.26
N PRO A 39 9.64 13.01 -5.43
CA PRO A 39 8.23 12.86 -5.85
C PRO A 39 7.69 11.41 -5.67
N LEU A 40 8.46 10.51 -5.04
CA LEU A 40 8.09 9.10 -4.93
C LEU A 40 7.00 8.92 -3.86
N GLN A 41 5.89 8.32 -4.27
CA GLN A 41 4.67 8.20 -3.50
C GLN A 41 4.08 6.80 -3.69
N ILE A 42 3.73 6.16 -2.59
CA ILE A 42 2.98 4.90 -2.54
C ILE A 42 1.49 5.25 -2.53
N ASP A 43 0.68 4.57 -3.33
CA ASP A 43 -0.77 4.82 -3.41
C ASP A 43 -1.45 4.58 -2.05
N ALA A 44 -1.19 3.42 -1.43
CA ALA A 44 -1.64 3.13 -0.07
C ALA A 44 -0.63 2.26 0.69
N LEU A 45 -0.43 2.61 1.97
CA LEU A 45 0.35 1.84 2.92
C LEU A 45 -0.56 1.38 4.06
N VAL A 46 -0.70 0.08 4.23
CA VAL A 46 -1.42 -0.52 5.38
C VAL A 46 -0.41 -1.01 6.41
N LEU A 47 -0.39 -0.35 7.57
CA LEU A 47 0.41 -0.72 8.73
C LEU A 47 -0.41 -1.59 9.68
N LYS A 48 0.09 -2.79 9.97
CA LYS A 48 -0.46 -3.69 10.98
C LYS A 48 0.28 -3.48 12.31
N LYS A 49 -0.40 -2.85 13.27
CA LYS A 49 0.19 -2.46 14.56
C LYS A 49 0.40 -3.66 15.49
N LEU A 50 -0.52 -4.62 15.45
CA LEU A 50 -0.47 -5.86 16.23
C LEU A 50 -0.24 -7.04 15.29
N GLN A 51 0.96 -7.62 15.30
CA GLN A 51 1.36 -8.65 14.33
C GLN A 51 0.68 -10.00 14.54
N ASP A 52 0.28 -10.30 15.77
CA ASP A 52 -0.37 -11.52 16.24
C ASP A 52 -1.85 -11.62 15.84
N ARG A 53 -2.49 -10.47 15.58
CA ARG A 53 -3.88 -10.45 15.09
C ARG A 53 -3.97 -10.78 13.62
N THR A 54 -4.93 -11.59 13.21
CA THR A 54 -5.18 -11.86 11.79
C THR A 54 -6.28 -10.95 11.30
N VAL A 55 -6.12 -10.38 10.10
CA VAL A 55 -7.16 -9.59 9.44
C VAL A 55 -8.21 -10.54 8.88
N GLU A 56 -9.49 -10.28 9.14
CA GLU A 56 -10.57 -11.20 8.79
C GLU A 56 -10.73 -11.37 7.28
N LYS A 57 -10.62 -10.26 6.54
CA LYS A 57 -10.78 -10.27 5.08
C LYS A 57 -9.65 -11.01 4.39
N ALA A 58 -10.00 -11.74 3.32
CA ALA A 58 -9.07 -12.60 2.59
C ALA A 58 -7.81 -11.87 2.10
N ILE A 59 -7.94 -10.64 1.59
CA ILE A 59 -6.79 -9.83 1.17
C ILE A 59 -5.85 -9.53 2.35
N GLY A 60 -6.42 -9.26 3.52
CA GLY A 60 -5.67 -8.95 4.73
C GLY A 60 -4.95 -10.14 5.35
N LYS A 61 -5.34 -11.38 5.02
CA LYS A 61 -4.61 -12.58 5.47
C LYS A 61 -3.21 -12.68 4.87
N LEU A 62 -2.97 -12.02 3.74
CA LEU A 62 -1.64 -11.92 3.12
C LEU A 62 -0.79 -10.81 3.74
N PHE A 63 -1.38 -9.95 4.58
CA PHE A 63 -0.71 -8.78 5.09
C PHE A 63 0.30 -9.11 6.18
N ARG A 64 1.52 -8.63 5.96
CA ARG A 64 2.57 -8.54 6.97
C ARG A 64 2.46 -7.20 7.71
N ARG A 65 3.51 -6.78 8.42
CA ARG A 65 3.48 -5.55 9.19
C ARG A 65 3.27 -4.32 8.31
N TYR A 66 3.94 -4.27 7.16
CA TYR A 66 3.92 -3.15 6.24
C TYR A 66 3.46 -3.65 4.87
N ASN A 67 2.33 -3.14 4.40
CA ASN A 67 1.75 -3.57 3.13
C ASN A 67 1.68 -2.40 2.17
N ILE A 68 2.55 -2.43 1.17
CA ILE A 68 2.67 -1.40 0.14
C ILE A 68 1.75 -1.82 -1.00
N ILE A 69 0.77 -0.98 -1.31
CA ILE A 69 -0.24 -1.25 -2.31
C ILE A 69 -0.07 -0.28 -3.48
N GLU A 70 -0.04 -0.84 -4.69
CA GLU A 70 -0.20 -0.09 -5.94
C GLU A 70 -1.56 -0.44 -6.53
N TYR A 71 -2.33 0.58 -6.89
CA TYR A 71 -3.65 0.43 -7.46
C TYR A 71 -3.68 0.93 -8.90
N LYS A 72 -4.25 0.12 -9.79
CA LYS A 72 -4.51 0.48 -11.18
C LYS A 72 -6.02 0.63 -11.36
N SER A 73 -6.43 1.74 -11.97
CA SER A 73 -7.85 1.96 -12.28
C SER A 73 -8.36 0.93 -13.30
N PRO A 74 -9.68 0.72 -13.42
CA PRO A 74 -10.23 -0.28 -14.34
C PRO A 74 -9.87 -0.09 -15.83
N GLU A 75 -9.48 1.13 -16.21
CA GLU A 75 -9.06 1.49 -17.57
C GLU A 75 -7.54 1.40 -17.79
N ASP A 76 -6.79 1.04 -16.73
CA ASP A 76 -5.33 0.92 -16.74
C ASP A 76 -4.93 -0.56 -16.60
N TYR A 77 -3.65 -0.88 -16.83
CA TYR A 77 -3.14 -2.23 -16.72
C TYR A 77 -1.84 -2.26 -15.93
N LEU A 78 -1.59 -3.35 -15.23
CA LEU A 78 -0.32 -3.55 -14.54
C LEU A 78 0.79 -3.89 -15.54
N SER A 79 1.77 -3.00 -15.65
CA SER A 79 2.95 -3.21 -16.49
C SER A 79 4.14 -3.73 -15.68
N VAL A 80 5.15 -4.28 -16.37
CA VAL A 80 6.43 -4.63 -15.76
C VAL A 80 7.14 -3.41 -15.13
N ASN A 81 6.90 -2.21 -15.67
CA ASN A 81 7.45 -0.98 -15.11
C ASN A 81 6.80 -0.63 -13.77
N ASP A 82 5.49 -0.85 -13.63
CA ASP A 82 4.79 -0.67 -12.35
C ASP A 82 5.36 -1.66 -11.32
N PHE A 83 5.62 -2.91 -11.70
CA PHE A 83 6.24 -3.90 -10.82
C PHE A 83 7.59 -3.40 -10.27
N TYR A 84 8.52 -2.98 -11.15
CA TYR A 84 9.84 -2.52 -10.72
C TYR A 84 9.80 -1.21 -9.93
N LYS A 85 8.89 -0.30 -10.28
CA LYS A 85 8.65 0.94 -9.54
C LYS A 85 8.23 0.64 -8.10
N VAL A 86 7.24 -0.22 -7.90
CA VAL A 86 6.71 -0.52 -6.56
C VAL A 86 7.67 -1.41 -5.77
N TYR A 87 8.41 -2.29 -6.44
CA TYR A 87 9.51 -3.02 -5.80
C TYR A 87 10.59 -2.05 -5.27
N ALA A 88 10.98 -1.04 -6.06
CA ALA A 88 11.89 0.00 -5.60
C ALA A 88 11.31 0.80 -4.42
N TYR A 89 9.99 1.06 -4.42
CA TYR A 89 9.30 1.70 -3.29
C TYR A 89 9.43 0.89 -2.01
N ALA A 90 9.27 -0.43 -2.09
CA ALA A 90 9.47 -1.31 -0.94
C ALA A 90 10.91 -1.25 -0.40
N CYS A 91 11.91 -1.27 -1.30
CA CYS A 91 13.31 -1.11 -0.90
C CYS A 91 13.59 0.25 -0.26
N LEU A 92 13.05 1.35 -0.81
CA LEU A 92 13.22 2.69 -0.25
C LEU A 92 12.52 2.82 1.10
N TYR A 93 11.31 2.28 1.25
CA TYR A 93 10.59 2.26 2.52
C TYR A 93 11.37 1.49 3.59
N GLN A 94 11.91 0.31 3.24
CA GLN A 94 12.70 -0.53 4.14
C GLN A 94 14.02 0.14 4.56
N SER A 95 14.71 0.78 3.62
CA SER A 95 16.04 1.35 3.83
C SER A 95 16.04 2.78 4.36
N GLY A 96 14.90 3.49 4.25
CA GLY A 96 14.72 4.88 4.68
C GLY A 96 14.57 5.06 6.20
N THR A 97 15.15 4.18 7.01
CA THR A 97 15.10 4.18 8.48
C THR A 97 16.44 4.64 9.08
N ASP A 98 16.43 5.05 10.35
CA ASP A 98 17.65 5.53 11.02
C ASP A 98 18.64 4.41 11.35
N ARG A 99 18.13 3.17 11.50
CA ARG A 99 18.95 1.98 11.80
C ARG A 99 18.88 0.92 10.71
N VAL A 100 19.98 0.19 10.55
CA VAL A 100 20.07 -0.97 9.65
C VAL A 100 19.06 -2.02 10.09
N LYS A 101 18.22 -2.48 9.15
CA LYS A 101 17.15 -3.47 9.38
C LYS A 101 16.17 -3.09 10.50
N GLU A 102 15.92 -1.80 10.71
CA GLU A 102 14.84 -1.35 11.61
C GLU A 102 13.47 -1.84 11.16
N ILE A 103 13.26 -1.93 9.83
CA ILE A 103 12.22 -2.72 9.21
C ILE A 103 12.87 -3.98 8.65
N ASP A 104 12.45 -5.17 9.12
CA ASP A 104 12.91 -6.42 8.52
C ASP A 104 12.23 -6.61 7.16
N PRO A 105 12.96 -6.91 6.06
CA PRO A 105 12.35 -7.18 4.76
C PRO A 105 11.24 -8.25 4.78
N GLN A 106 11.29 -9.20 5.71
CA GLN A 106 10.26 -10.23 5.89
C GLN A 106 8.96 -9.70 6.52
N GLU A 107 8.92 -8.45 6.96
CA GLU A 107 7.72 -7.77 7.44
C GLU A 107 6.98 -6.99 6.34
N LEU A 108 7.52 -6.96 5.11
CA LEU A 108 6.95 -6.24 3.97
C LEU A 108 6.13 -7.16 3.06
N THR A 109 5.00 -6.63 2.59
CA THR A 109 4.22 -7.22 1.50
C THR A 109 4.01 -6.16 0.43
N VAL A 110 4.16 -6.54 -0.84
CA VAL A 110 3.78 -5.71 -1.98
C VAL A 110 2.51 -6.29 -2.58
N THR A 111 1.47 -5.47 -2.72
CA THR A 111 0.18 -5.86 -3.28
C THR A 111 -0.12 -5.01 -4.50
N PHE A 112 -0.46 -5.66 -5.61
CA PHE A 112 -0.94 -5.00 -6.82
C PHE A 112 -2.44 -5.27 -6.95
N ILE A 113 -3.22 -4.20 -7.15
CA ILE A 113 -4.66 -4.28 -7.38
C ILE A 113 -4.94 -3.74 -8.77
N THR A 114 -5.62 -4.53 -9.60
CA THR A 114 -5.85 -4.29 -11.03
C THR A 114 -7.31 -4.51 -11.38
#